data_AF-A0A7C0WW10-F1
#
_entry.id   AF-A0A7C0WW10-F1
#
_cell.length_a   1.000
_cell.length_b   1.000
_cell.length_c   1.000
_cell.angle_alpha   90.00
_cell.angle_beta   90.00
_cell.angle_gamma   90.00
#
_symmetry.space_group_name_H-M   'P 1'
#
loop_
_entity.id
_entity.type
_entity.pdbx_description
1 polymer ?
#
loop_
_entity_poly.entity_id
_entity_poly.type
_entity_poly.pdbx_seq_one_letter_code
_entity_poly.pdbx_strand_id
1 'polypeptide(L)' 'MKQIITTEKRPIKLWLDDIDDGAMGQARNLANLPFVYKHIAVMP' A
#
# COMPACT_ATOMS: atom_id res chain seq x y z
N MET A 1 4.40 12.25 -0.09
CA MET A 1 4.62 10.83 0.25
C MET A 1 5.20 10.80 1.63
N LYS A 2 4.47 10.25 2.61
CA LYS A 2 4.81 10.31 4.04
C LYS A 2 5.48 9.02 4.51
N GLN A 3 5.06 7.87 4.00
CA GLN A 3 5.62 6.57 4.39
C GLN A 3 5.66 5.58 3.20
N ILE A 4 6.60 4.63 3.27
CA ILE A 4 6.72 3.49 2.35
C ILE A 4 6.70 2.20 3.17
N ILE A 5 5.88 1.24 2.75
CA ILE A 5 5.92 -0.13 3.26
C ILE A 5 6.52 -1.02 2.17
N THR A 6 7.52 -1.82 2.52
CA THR A 6 8.27 -2.68 1.59
C THR A 6 8.27 -4.15 2.02
N THR A 7 7.32 -4.55 2.87
CA THR A 7 7.18 -5.94 3.37
C THR A 7 6.47 -6.86 2.39
N GLU A 8 5.66 -6.32 1.47
CA GLU A 8 4.91 -7.05 0.44
C GLU A 8 5.68 -7.15 -0.89
N LYS A 9 5.19 -7.96 -1.84
CA LYS A 9 5.83 -8.15 -3.17
C LYS A 9 5.99 -6.86 -3.96
N ARG A 10 5.10 -5.88 -3.75
CA ARG A 10 5.18 -4.54 -4.34
C ARG A 10 5.07 -3.49 -3.23
N PRO A 11 5.83 -2.38 -3.32
CA PRO A 11 5.77 -1.33 -2.31
C PRO A 11 4.36 -0.74 -2.16
N ILE A 12 4.01 -0.34 -0.95
CA ILE A 12 2.84 0.49 -0.66
C ILE A 12 3.33 1.88 -0.29
N LYS A 13 2.81 2.91 -0.96
CA LYS A 13 3.20 4.31 -0.75
C LYS A 13 2.01 5.07 -0.15
N LEU A 14 2.22 5.70 1.00
CA LEU A 14 1.18 6.42 1.74
C LEU A 14 1.38 7.94 1.61
N TRP A 15 0.29 8.66 1.34
CA TRP A 15 0.22 10.13 1.31
C TRP A 15 -0.69 10.73 2.40
N LEU A 16 -1.01 9.95 3.41
CA LEU A 16 -1.89 10.28 4.55
C LEU A 16 -1.13 10.10 5.87
N ASP A 17 -1.67 10.69 6.95
CA ASP A 17 -1.12 10.57 8.31
C ASP A 17 -1.60 9.30 9.03
N ASP A 18 -2.83 8.87 8.78
CA ASP A 18 -3.45 7.74 9.46
C ASP A 18 -4.33 6.92 8.52
N ILE A 19 -4.26 5.60 8.63
CA ILE A 19 -4.96 4.63 7.80
C ILE A 19 -5.67 3.61 8.69
N ASP A 20 -6.96 3.37 8.40
CA ASP A 20 -7.71 2.30 9.05
C ASP A 20 -7.12 0.90 8.74
N ASP A 21 -7.16 0.00 9.72
CA ASP A 21 -6.60 -1.37 9.61
C ASP A 21 -7.22 -2.17 8.46
N GLY A 22 -8.52 -1.98 8.17
CA GLY A 22 -9.21 -2.63 7.06
C GLY A 22 -8.68 -2.15 5.71
N ALA A 23 -8.52 -0.83 5.54
CA ALA A 23 -7.91 -0.24 4.35
C ALA A 23 -6.44 -0.71 4.18
N MET A 24 -5.70 -0.81 5.28
CA MET A 24 -4.34 -1.33 5.24
C MET A 24 -4.30 -2.81 4.81
N GLY A 25 -5.21 -3.63 5.32
CA GLY A 25 -5.38 -5.02 4.88
C GLY A 25 -5.65 -5.15 3.38
N GLN A 26 -6.52 -4.30 2.83
CA GLN A 26 -6.78 -4.27 1.39
C GLN A 26 -5.54 -3.89 0.57
N ALA A 27 -4.80 -2.86 1.00
CA ALA A 27 -3.58 -2.45 0.32
C ALA A 27 -2.50 -3.55 0.33
N ARG A 28 -2.37 -4.31 1.44
CA ARG A 28 -1.48 -5.47 1.51
C ARG A 28 -1.90 -6.60 0.56
N ASN A 29 -3.21 -6.87 0.46
CA ASN A 29 -3.72 -7.87 -0.47
C ASN A 29 -3.41 -7.48 -1.93
N LEU A 30 -3.69 -6.22 -2.29
CA LEU A 30 -3.40 -5.68 -3.63
C LEU A 30 -1.91 -5.75 -3.95
N ALA A 31 -1.03 -5.38 -3.01
CA ALA A 31 0.42 -5.39 -3.19
C ALA A 31 1.01 -6.78 -3.53
N ASN A 32 0.26 -7.87 -3.31
CA ASN A 32 0.69 -9.24 -3.58
C ASN A 32 0.13 -9.84 -4.88
N LEU A 33 -0.71 -9.12 -5.62
CA LEU A 33 -1.29 -9.58 -6.89
C LEU A 33 -0.24 -9.59 -8.02
N PRO A 34 -0.27 -10.59 -8.92
CA PRO A 34 0.79 -10.81 -9.92
C PRO A 34 0.87 -9.74 -11.00
N PHE A 35 -0.20 -8.96 -11.18
CA PHE A 35 -0.30 -7.92 -12.21
C PHE A 35 -0.03 -6.51 -11.68
N VAL A 36 0.34 -6.35 -10.41
CA VAL A 36 0.77 -5.03 -9.92
C VAL A 36 2.13 -4.69 -10.52
N TYR A 37 2.17 -3.55 -11.20
CA TYR A 37 3.36 -3.11 -11.92
C TYR A 37 4.40 -2.46 -11.02
N LYS A 38 4.07 -1.35 -10.34
CA LYS A 38 5.04 -0.51 -9.62
C LYS A 38 4.83 -0.50 -8.10
N HIS A 39 3.67 -0.04 -7.64
CA HIS A 39 3.36 0.11 -6.22
C HIS A 39 1.85 0.29 -6.04
N ILE A 40 1.37 0.10 -4.81
CA ILE A 40 0.05 0.54 -4.38
C ILE A 40 0.17 1.95 -3.85
N ALA A 41 -0.69 2.86 -4.29
CA ALA A 41 -0.76 4.23 -3.80
C ALA A 41 -1.98 4.37 -2.90
N VAL A 42 -1.77 4.84 -1.67
CA VAL A 42 -2.83 5.18 -0.73
C VAL A 42 -2.77 6.69 -0.49
N MET A 43 -3.89 7.36 -0.76
CA MET A 43 -4.06 8.81 -0.66
C MET A 43 -5.02 9.14 0.52
N PRO A 44 -4.98 10.37 1.08
CA PRO A 44 -5.96 10.82 2.08
C PRO A 44 -7.40 10.70 1.61
#